data_AF-A0A351QA21-F1
#
_entry.id   AF-A0A351QA21-F1
#
_cell.length_a   1.000
_cell.length_b   1.000
_cell.length_c   1.000
_cell.angle_alpha   90.00
_cell.angle_beta   90.00
_cell.angle_gamma   90.00
#
_symmetry.space_group_name_H-M   'P 1'
#
loop_
_entity.id
_entity.type
_entity.pdbx_description
1 polymer ?
#
loop_
_entity_poly.entity_id
_entity_poly.type
_entity_poly.pdbx_seq_one_letter_code
_entity_poly.pdbx_strand_id
1 'polypeptide(L)' 'MLKGRHLIEPADLTVSEIDEICSLAEQMIVDPASFQDVCRGKIL' A
#
# COMPACT_ATOMS: atom_id res chain seq x y z
N MET A 1 4.97 -3.21 -6.23
CA MET A 1 4.68 -4.38 -7.09
C MET A 1 3.22 -4.52 -7.52
N LEU A 2 2.25 -3.93 -6.83
CA LEU A 2 0.81 -4.20 -7.05
C LEU A 2 0.09 -3.28 -8.05
N LYS A 3 0.82 -2.54 -8.91
CA LYS A 3 0.20 -1.56 -9.82
C LYS A 3 -0.73 -2.24 -10.82
N GLY A 4 -1.96 -1.74 -10.95
CA GLY A 4 -2.97 -2.26 -11.89
C GLY A 4 -3.67 -3.54 -11.44
N ARG A 5 -3.45 -4.00 -10.21
CA ARG A 5 -4.22 -5.11 -9.61
C ARG A 5 -5.44 -4.58 -8.88
N HIS A 6 -6.52 -5.36 -8.92
CA HIS A 6 -7.67 -5.15 -8.06
C HIS A 6 -7.47 -5.94 -6.76
N LEU A 7 -7.90 -5.34 -5.65
CA LEU A 7 -8.01 -6.00 -4.34
C LEU A 7 -9.50 -6.09 -4.00
N ILE A 8 -10.11 -7.24 -4.27
CA ILE A 8 -11.53 -7.50 -4.02
C ILE A 8 -11.69 -8.22 -2.68
N GLU A 9 -10.79 -9.16 -2.39
CA GLU A 9 -10.73 -9.87 -1.11
C GLU A 9 -9.29 -10.15 -0.65
N PRO A 10 -9.03 -10.41 0.65
CA PRO A 10 -7.67 -10.64 1.15
C PRO A 10 -6.94 -11.81 0.49
N ALA A 11 -7.68 -12.83 0.01
CA ALA A 11 -7.11 -13.98 -0.68
C ALA A 11 -6.52 -13.65 -2.07
N ASP A 12 -6.77 -12.45 -2.61
CA ASP A 12 -6.14 -11.96 -3.84
C ASP A 12 -4.63 -11.70 -3.68
N LEU A 13 -4.14 -11.68 -2.45
CA LEU A 13 -2.75 -11.44 -2.09
C LEU A 13 -2.12 -12.70 -1.49
N THR A 14 -0.85 -12.92 -1.77
CA THR A 14 -0.05 -13.90 -1.05
C THR A 14 0.26 -13.40 0.36
N VAL A 15 0.61 -14.31 1.28
CA VAL A 15 1.02 -13.94 2.65
C VAL A 15 2.19 -12.95 2.66
N SER A 16 3.15 -13.12 1.75
CA SER A 16 4.30 -12.20 1.61
C SER A 16 3.87 -10.80 1.16
N GLU A 17 2.90 -10.70 0.25
CA GLU A 17 2.39 -9.41 -0.21
C GLU A 17 1.59 -8.69 0.88
N ILE A 18 0.85 -9.44 1.69
CA ILE A 18 0.17 -8.88 2.86
C ILE A 18 1.20 -8.33 3.86
N ASP A 19 2.25 -9.10 4.15
CA ASP A 19 3.33 -8.69 5.05
C ASP A 19 4.04 -7.42 4.57
N GLU A 20 4.33 -7.32 3.27
CA GLU A 20 4.89 -6.12 2.65
C GLU A 20 3.96 -4.90 2.78
N ILE A 21 2.65 -5.05 2.52
CA ILE A 21 1.68 -3.95 2.64
C ILE A 21 1.54 -3.49 4.09
N CYS A 22 1.47 -4.43 5.04
CA CYS A 22 1.41 -4.12 6.47
C CYS A 22 2.67 -3.40 6.94
N SER A 23 3.85 -3.88 6.53
CA SER A 23 5.14 -3.24 6.84
C SER A 23 5.23 -1.83 6.27
N LEU A 24 4.70 -1.60 5.07
CA LEU A 24 4.64 -0.25 4.48
C LEU A 24 3.66 0.64 5.25
N ALA A 25 2.50 0.11 5.65
CA ALA A 25 1.52 0.86 6.44
C ALA A 25 2.11 1.31 7.79
N GLU A 26 2.86 0.45 8.47
CA GLU A 26 3.57 0.79 9.71
C GLU A 26 4.57 1.94 9.49
N GLN A 27 5.34 1.92 8.40
CA GLN A 27 6.25 3.02 8.06
C GLN A 27 5.51 4.34 7.82
N MET A 28 4.35 4.30 7.15
CA MET A 28 3.51 5.48 6.93
C MET A 28 2.93 6.04 8.22
N ILE A 29 2.64 5.20 9.21
CA ILE A 29 2.20 5.63 10.54
C ILE A 29 3.35 6.33 11.29
N VAL A 30 4.58 5.80 11.18
CA VAL A 30 5.76 6.35 11.86
C VAL A 30 6.21 7.69 11.24
N ASP A 31 6.22 7.80 9.92
CA ASP A 31 6.66 9.01 9.20
C ASP A 31 5.70 9.38 8.06
N PRO A 32 4.52 9.95 8.38
CA PRO A 32 3.53 10.31 7.36
C PRO A 32 4.03 11.39 6.38
N ALA A 33 4.95 12.26 6.80
CA ALA A 33 5.49 13.34 5.96
C ALA A 33 6.24 12.79 4.75
N SER A 34 6.99 11.69 4.92
CA SER A 34 7.69 11.02 3.82
C SER A 34 6.76 10.44 2.73
N PHE A 35 5.47 10.24 3.03
CA PHE A 35 4.51 9.64 2.09
C PHE A 35 3.40 10.61 1.64
N GLN A 36 3.41 11.86 2.10
CA GLN A 36 2.28 12.80 1.89
C GLN A 36 1.95 13.07 0.40
N ASP A 37 2.95 12.98 -0.49
CA ASP A 37 2.83 13.36 -1.90
C ASP A 37 2.80 12.17 -2.87
N VAL A 38 2.80 10.91 -2.38
CA VAL A 38 2.93 9.71 -3.24
C VAL A 38 1.76 9.53 -4.22
N CYS A 39 0.59 10.09 -3.90
CA CYS A 39 -0.61 10.06 -4.74
C CYS A 39 -0.90 11.41 -5.43
N ARG A 40 0.01 12.39 -5.38
CA ARG A 40 -0.23 13.73 -5.92
C ARG A 40 -0.61 13.68 -7.41
N GLY A 41 -1.75 14.28 -7.75
CA GLY A 41 -2.28 14.31 -9.11
C GLY A 41 -3.00 13.03 -9.55
N LYS A 42 -3.24 12.07 -8.65
CA LYS A 42 -4.12 10.91 -8.89
C LYS A 42 -5.53 11.20 -8.37
N ILE A 43 -6.53 10.75 -9.10
CA ILE A 43 -7.94 10.76 -8.70
C ILE A 43 -8.32 9.30 -8.47
N LEU A 44 -8.88 9.02 -7.30
CA LEU A 44 -9.35 7.68 -6.91
C LEU A 44 -10.79 7.46 -7.38
#